data_AF-A0AAE4KVL2-F1
#
_entry.id   AF-A0AAE4KVL2-F1
#
_cell.length_a   1.000
_cell.length_b   1.000
_cell.length_c   1.000
_cell.angle_alpha   90.00
_cell.angle_beta   90.00
_cell.angle_gamma   90.00
#
_symmetry.space_group_name_H-M   'P 1'
#
loop_
_entity.id
_entity.type
_entity.pdbx_description
1 polymer ?
#
loop_
_entity_poly.entity_id
_entity_poly.type
_entity_poly.pdbx_seq_one_letter_code
_entity_poly.pdbx_strand_id
1 'polypeptide(L)'
;MKIGKYLVLGFCSLILFAGCGSSAEEKPAAASSTRTSGETATAEKGASTSTTATLVSSTSSSSTFSPSSESVEESPNSMETVASHGAQLNDLAKNRINLAFLNWASQRAVMGNMAVSDWFFDHGAAGHGDWYANTPDGQVQVQNNDMPGKRAFPIHAIGGCIFYTAKDGGVGKQELFADSFAANYSVKLDHTKPVSKYLLGDNGVVYELKTGNGMPVSTNTGFGEYEDDGSQGVYRPDLAFQRSEDQAAQEKLQELILSY
;
A
#
# COMPACT_ATOMS: atom_id res chain seq x y z
N MET A 1 -23.30 -5.19 -70.47
CA MET A 1 -22.96 -4.11 -71.42
C MET A 1 -23.88 -2.92 -71.18
N LYS A 2 -23.45 -1.89 -70.44
CA LYS A 2 -23.71 -0.44 -70.65
C LYS A 2 -23.20 0.36 -69.45
N ILE A 3 -22.62 1.52 -69.77
CA ILE A 3 -21.95 2.46 -68.87
C ILE A 3 -22.90 3.65 -68.61
N GLY A 4 -22.83 4.26 -67.43
CA GLY A 4 -23.43 5.58 -67.17
C GLY A 4 -22.55 6.39 -66.20
N LYS A 5 -22.02 7.53 -66.66
CA LYS A 5 -21.17 8.48 -65.90
C LYS A 5 -21.72 9.91 -66.02
N TYR A 6 -21.83 10.64 -64.89
CA TYR A 6 -21.78 12.12 -64.72
C TYR A 6 -21.50 12.40 -63.21
N LEU A 7 -20.65 13.31 -62.71
CA LEU A 7 -19.66 14.28 -63.24
C LEU A 7 -20.09 15.74 -63.50
N VAL A 8 -20.58 16.46 -62.47
CA VAL A 8 -20.48 17.94 -62.30
C VAL A 8 -20.29 18.22 -60.79
N LEU A 9 -19.16 18.71 -60.23
CA LEU A 9 -18.45 20.02 -60.30
C LEU A 9 -19.17 21.22 -59.63
N GLY A 10 -18.59 21.85 -58.59
CA GLY A 10 -19.22 23.03 -57.98
C GLY A 10 -18.64 23.66 -56.69
N PHE A 11 -17.37 24.06 -56.70
CA PHE A 11 -16.78 25.20 -55.94
C PHE A 11 -16.81 25.37 -54.40
N CYS A 12 -15.65 25.82 -53.94
CA CYS A 12 -15.20 26.22 -52.60
C CYS A 12 -15.99 27.34 -51.90
N SER A 13 -15.80 27.44 -50.59
CA SER A 13 -15.47 28.73 -49.98
C SER A 13 -14.59 28.56 -48.72
N LEU A 14 -13.41 29.21 -48.70
CA LEU A 14 -12.63 29.42 -47.48
C LEU A 14 -13.07 30.73 -46.82
N ILE A 15 -13.09 30.79 -45.49
CA ILE A 15 -13.13 32.05 -44.75
C ILE A 15 -11.91 32.09 -43.82
N LEU A 16 -10.93 32.90 -44.22
CA LEU A 16 -9.85 33.38 -43.35
C LEU A 16 -10.32 34.68 -42.69
N PHE A 17 -10.14 34.83 -41.38
CA PHE A 17 -10.26 36.12 -40.71
C PHE A 17 -8.87 36.72 -40.48
N ALA A 18 -8.65 37.91 -41.02
CA ALA A 18 -7.48 38.74 -40.76
C ALA A 18 -7.89 40.22 -40.69
N GLY A 19 -7.36 40.93 -39.70
CA GLY A 19 -7.35 42.38 -39.55
C GLY A 19 -6.41 42.70 -38.38
N CYS A 20 -5.23 43.30 -38.54
CA CYS A 20 -4.87 44.63 -39.05
C CYS A 20 -5.51 45.79 -38.27
N GLY A 21 -4.79 46.83 -37.86
CA GLY A 21 -3.35 47.14 -37.99
C GLY A 21 -2.92 48.15 -36.89
N SER A 22 -1.64 48.50 -36.71
CA SER A 22 -0.91 49.58 -37.43
C SER A 22 0.24 50.05 -36.49
N SER A 23 1.46 50.47 -36.86
CA SER A 23 2.24 50.48 -38.11
C SER A 23 3.73 50.80 -37.77
N ALA A 24 4.59 50.73 -38.81
CA ALA A 24 5.92 51.36 -38.95
C ALA A 24 7.18 50.61 -38.47
N GLU A 25 8.09 50.49 -39.44
CA GLU A 25 9.39 49.80 -39.51
C GLU A 25 10.52 50.43 -38.66
N GLU A 26 11.52 49.62 -38.29
CA GLU A 26 12.86 49.70 -38.93
C GLU A 26 13.75 48.45 -38.65
N LYS A 27 14.67 48.17 -39.58
CA LYS A 27 15.79 47.20 -39.55
C LYS A 27 16.85 47.78 -40.52
N PRO A 28 18.16 47.40 -40.52
CA PRO A 28 18.82 46.29 -39.80
C PRO A 28 20.22 46.61 -39.22
N ALA A 29 20.89 45.62 -38.60
CA ALA A 29 22.33 45.26 -38.80
C ALA A 29 22.81 44.28 -37.72
N ALA A 30 23.97 43.63 -37.93
CA ALA A 30 24.52 42.59 -37.06
C ALA A 30 25.98 42.85 -36.62
N ALA A 31 26.31 42.44 -35.38
CA ALA A 31 27.65 42.18 -34.84
C ALA A 31 27.44 41.32 -33.55
N SER A 32 28.06 40.15 -33.32
CA SER A 32 29.49 39.77 -33.25
C SER A 32 30.16 40.03 -31.89
N SER A 33 30.06 39.03 -30.99
CA SER A 33 31.09 38.40 -30.09
C SER A 33 32.21 39.19 -29.36
N THR A 34 32.76 38.59 -28.27
CA THR A 34 34.10 38.89 -27.61
C THR A 34 34.08 40.01 -26.54
N ARG A 35 34.72 40.03 -25.34
CA ARG A 35 35.57 39.17 -24.44
C ARG A 35 35.27 39.59 -22.97
N THR A 36 35.20 38.73 -21.92
CA THR A 36 36.27 38.10 -21.09
C THR A 36 37.02 39.02 -20.10
N SER A 37 37.11 38.59 -18.82
CA SER A 37 38.28 38.58 -17.86
C SER A 37 37.75 38.49 -16.41
N GLY A 38 38.31 37.77 -15.43
CA GLY A 38 39.41 36.79 -15.40
C GLY A 38 39.51 36.10 -14.00
N GLU A 39 40.26 34.98 -13.91
CA GLU A 39 41.29 34.64 -12.88
C GLU A 39 41.01 34.81 -11.35
N THR A 40 41.40 33.91 -10.41
CA THR A 40 42.37 32.77 -10.38
C THR A 40 42.01 31.71 -9.31
N ALA A 41 42.75 30.61 -9.27
CA ALA A 41 42.80 29.49 -8.31
C ALA A 41 42.98 29.90 -6.81
N THR A 42 42.92 29.03 -5.78
CA THR A 42 43.63 27.73 -5.63
C THR A 42 42.99 26.79 -4.58
N ALA A 43 43.43 25.53 -4.54
CA ALA A 43 42.93 24.47 -3.67
C ALA A 43 43.94 24.06 -2.58
N GLU A 44 43.48 23.22 -1.63
CA GLU A 44 44.16 22.09 -0.93
C GLU A 44 43.56 21.93 0.49
N LYS A 45 42.89 20.83 0.83
CA LYS A 45 43.35 19.45 1.13
C LYS A 45 44.11 19.34 2.46
N GLY A 46 43.45 18.75 3.46
CA GLY A 46 44.05 18.31 4.71
C GLY A 46 43.34 17.07 5.24
N ALA A 47 44.07 15.96 5.37
CA ALA A 47 43.58 14.71 5.97
C ALA A 47 44.23 14.50 7.34
N SER A 48 43.55 13.81 8.25
CA SER A 48 44.20 13.16 9.40
C SER A 48 43.35 12.02 9.93
N THR A 49 43.96 10.83 9.93
CA THR A 49 43.49 9.64 10.67
C THR A 49 44.22 9.60 12.01
N SER A 50 43.55 9.24 13.09
CA SER A 50 44.23 8.61 14.23
C SER A 50 43.29 7.73 15.04
N THR A 51 43.65 6.45 15.14
CA THR A 51 43.13 5.48 16.09
C THR A 51 43.69 5.72 17.48
N THR A 52 42.93 5.44 18.55
CA THR A 52 43.40 4.71 19.75
C THR A 52 42.17 4.24 20.54
N ALA A 53 42.21 3.01 21.04
CA ALA A 53 41.18 2.44 21.92
C ALA A 53 41.64 2.51 23.39
N THR A 54 40.70 2.67 24.33
CA THR A 54 40.93 2.30 25.74
C THR A 54 39.62 1.83 26.38
N LEU A 55 39.67 0.67 27.03
CA LEU A 55 38.61 0.07 27.84
C LEU A 55 38.69 0.61 29.28
N VAL A 56 37.57 0.78 30.00
CA VAL A 56 37.20 -0.06 31.17
C VAL A 56 35.89 0.38 31.88
N SER A 57 35.08 -0.64 32.20
CA SER A 57 34.31 -0.88 33.44
C SER A 57 33.31 0.13 34.04
N SER A 58 32.03 -0.29 33.92
CA SER A 58 31.07 -0.51 35.02
C SER A 58 30.59 0.63 35.92
N THR A 59 29.27 0.84 35.93
CA THR A 59 28.48 0.84 37.17
C THR A 59 27.14 0.14 36.90
N SER A 60 26.86 -0.90 37.69
CA SER A 60 25.63 -1.69 37.65
C SER A 60 24.54 -1.07 38.53
N SER A 61 23.31 -0.98 38.02
CA SER A 61 22.11 -0.82 38.85
C SER A 61 21.11 -1.93 38.53
N SER A 62 21.06 -2.92 39.43
CA SER A 62 20.11 -4.03 39.39
C SER A 62 18.78 -3.63 40.03
N SER A 63 17.67 -3.78 39.31
CA SER A 63 16.33 -3.88 39.90
C SER A 63 15.82 -5.30 39.76
N THR A 64 15.99 -6.07 40.84
CA THR A 64 15.56 -7.46 40.95
C THR A 64 14.04 -7.55 41.00
N PHE A 65 13.43 -8.26 40.06
CA PHE A 65 12.04 -8.72 40.17
C PHE A 65 12.03 -10.25 40.32
N SER A 66 11.61 -10.73 41.49
CA SER A 66 11.46 -12.16 41.76
C SER A 66 10.24 -12.73 41.04
N PRO A 67 10.33 -13.91 40.40
CA PRO A 67 9.16 -14.61 39.90
C PRO A 67 8.43 -15.27 41.07
N SER A 68 7.15 -14.95 41.26
CA SER A 68 6.25 -15.74 42.10
C SER A 68 5.61 -16.82 41.23
N SER A 69 5.80 -18.09 41.58
CA SER A 69 5.19 -19.21 40.90
C SER A 69 3.74 -19.37 41.34
N GLU A 70 2.79 -19.17 40.43
CA GLU A 70 1.45 -19.75 40.54
C GLU A 70 1.17 -20.62 39.32
N SER A 71 1.07 -21.92 39.59
CA SER A 71 0.59 -22.92 38.63
C SER A 71 -0.93 -22.81 38.53
N VAL A 72 -1.44 -22.29 37.42
CA VAL A 72 -2.83 -22.42 37.01
C VAL A 72 -2.93 -23.47 35.91
N GLU A 73 -3.82 -24.44 36.11
CA GLU A 73 -3.95 -25.61 35.24
C GLU A 73 -4.52 -25.23 33.86
N GLU A 74 -3.97 -25.84 32.82
CA GLU A 74 -4.37 -25.66 31.43
C GLU A 74 -5.74 -26.34 31.20
N SER A 75 -6.79 -25.53 31.02
CA SER A 75 -8.14 -26.01 30.71
C SER A 75 -8.45 -25.77 29.23
N PRO A 76 -8.55 -26.82 28.39
CA PRO A 76 -8.57 -26.68 26.94
C PRO A 76 -9.98 -26.39 26.41
N ASN A 77 -10.43 -25.12 26.43
CA ASN A 77 -11.71 -24.76 25.79
C ASN A 77 -11.82 -23.29 25.30
N SER A 78 -10.72 -22.55 25.15
CA SER A 78 -10.74 -21.12 24.77
C SER A 78 -10.94 -20.82 23.28
N MET A 79 -10.95 -21.84 22.42
CA MET A 79 -10.95 -21.68 20.96
C MET A 79 -12.32 -21.26 20.38
N GLU A 80 -13.44 -21.54 21.07
CA GLU A 80 -14.78 -21.12 20.62
C GLU A 80 -15.10 -19.65 20.93
N THR A 81 -14.52 -19.07 21.99
CA THR A 81 -14.97 -17.79 22.54
C THR A 81 -14.59 -16.54 21.74
N VAL A 82 -13.55 -16.60 20.90
CA VAL A 82 -13.10 -15.44 20.09
C VAL A 82 -14.00 -15.21 18.86
N ALA A 83 -14.52 -16.30 18.28
CA ALA A 83 -15.20 -16.27 16.98
C ALA A 83 -16.60 -15.61 16.99
N SER A 84 -17.20 -15.40 18.17
CA SER A 84 -18.61 -15.01 18.28
C SER A 84 -18.88 -13.49 18.34
N HIS A 85 -17.95 -12.68 18.85
CA HIS A 85 -18.20 -11.25 19.16
C HIS A 85 -17.07 -10.28 18.78
N GLY A 86 -15.94 -10.78 18.25
CA GLY A 86 -14.76 -9.97 17.96
C GLY A 86 -13.96 -9.58 19.21
N ALA A 87 -12.64 -9.51 19.08
CA ALA A 87 -11.76 -9.07 20.15
C ALA A 87 -11.80 -7.54 20.29
N GLN A 88 -12.01 -7.03 21.51
CA GLN A 88 -12.00 -5.59 21.79
C GLN A 88 -10.57 -5.03 21.85
N LEU A 89 -9.93 -4.94 20.68
CA LEU A 89 -8.56 -4.50 20.52
C LEU A 89 -8.49 -2.97 20.34
N ASN A 90 -7.64 -2.32 21.14
CA ASN A 90 -7.20 -0.94 20.89
C ASN A 90 -6.12 -0.89 19.79
N ASP A 91 -5.87 0.30 19.24
CA ASP A 91 -4.98 0.46 18.08
C ASP A 91 -3.53 0.06 18.37
N LEU A 92 -3.05 0.17 19.62
CA LEU A 92 -1.73 -0.31 20.01
C LEU A 92 -1.66 -1.84 19.98
N ALA A 93 -2.71 -2.54 20.42
CA ALA A 93 -2.81 -3.99 20.31
C ALA A 93 -2.90 -4.41 18.83
N LYS A 94 -3.75 -3.75 18.04
CA LYS A 94 -3.88 -4.01 16.59
C LYS A 94 -2.54 -3.88 15.86
N ASN A 95 -1.82 -2.78 16.08
CA ASN A 95 -0.50 -2.55 15.48
C ASN A 95 0.54 -3.61 15.88
N ARG A 96 0.52 -4.07 17.13
CA ARG A 96 1.41 -5.15 17.62
C ARG A 96 1.08 -6.50 16.98
N ILE A 97 -0.21 -6.85 16.89
CA ILE A 97 -0.67 -8.07 16.21
C ILE A 97 -0.30 -8.04 14.72
N ASN A 98 -0.57 -6.92 14.03
CA ASN A 98 -0.24 -6.77 12.61
C ASN A 98 1.27 -6.92 12.35
N LEU A 99 2.12 -6.29 13.16
CA LEU A 99 3.58 -6.42 13.05
C LEU A 99 4.06 -7.85 13.34
N ALA A 100 3.51 -8.51 14.36
CA ALA A 100 3.83 -9.90 14.69
C ALA A 100 3.40 -10.88 13.58
N PHE A 101 2.21 -10.67 13.01
CA PHE A 101 1.70 -11.45 11.89
C PHE A 101 2.55 -11.25 10.63
N LEU A 102 2.93 -10.01 10.30
CA LEU A 102 3.80 -9.71 9.17
C LEU A 102 5.19 -10.34 9.31
N ASN A 103 5.76 -10.34 10.53
CA ASN A 103 7.05 -11.00 10.79
C ASN A 103 6.98 -12.52 10.63
N TRP A 104 5.85 -13.14 10.98
CA TRP A 104 5.58 -14.56 10.69
C TRP A 104 5.39 -14.80 9.19
N ALA A 105 4.60 -13.96 8.51
CA ALA A 105 4.34 -14.01 7.07
C ALA A 105 5.63 -13.87 6.25
N SER A 106 6.56 -13.02 6.68
CA SER A 106 7.90 -12.84 6.10
C SER A 106 8.68 -14.15 5.99
N GLN A 107 8.65 -14.98 7.03
CA GLN A 107 9.35 -16.27 7.04
C GLN A 107 8.74 -17.23 6.01
N ARG A 108 7.40 -17.24 5.89
CA ARG A 108 6.69 -18.03 4.87
C ARG A 108 6.92 -17.51 3.45
N ALA A 109 6.99 -16.20 3.27
CA ALA A 109 7.32 -15.59 1.99
C ALA A 109 8.72 -16.04 1.50
N VAL A 110 9.73 -16.08 2.38
CA VAL A 110 11.05 -16.67 2.04
C VAL A 110 10.92 -18.15 1.62
N MET A 111 10.18 -18.97 2.38
CA MET A 111 9.98 -20.39 2.04
C MET A 111 9.25 -20.60 0.69
N GLY A 112 8.31 -19.72 0.36
CA GLY A 112 7.56 -19.74 -0.91
C GLY A 112 8.26 -19.04 -2.08
N ASN A 113 9.46 -18.49 -1.87
CA ASN A 113 10.16 -17.62 -2.85
C ASN A 113 9.30 -16.43 -3.32
N MET A 114 8.66 -15.75 -2.36
CA MET A 114 7.82 -14.57 -2.54
C MET A 114 8.32 -13.42 -1.64
N ALA A 115 7.96 -12.20 -2.02
CA ALA A 115 8.01 -11.04 -1.15
C ALA A 115 6.69 -10.89 -0.37
N VAL A 116 6.75 -10.21 0.78
CA VAL A 116 5.56 -9.77 1.53
C VAL A 116 5.73 -8.33 2.01
N SER A 117 4.65 -7.56 2.03
CA SER A 117 4.61 -6.19 2.58
C SER A 117 3.33 -5.98 3.39
N ASP A 118 3.38 -5.06 4.36
CA ASP A 118 2.25 -4.49 5.09
C ASP A 118 1.44 -3.48 4.26
N TRP A 119 1.87 -3.13 3.04
CA TRP A 119 1.14 -2.22 2.15
C TRP A 119 -0.02 -2.90 1.40
N PHE A 120 -0.89 -3.60 2.12
CA PHE A 120 -2.01 -4.40 1.57
C PHE A 120 -3.21 -3.55 1.12
N PHE A 121 -3.42 -2.43 1.79
CA PHE A 121 -4.47 -1.45 1.59
C PHE A 121 -3.89 -0.06 1.73
N ASP A 122 -4.30 0.82 0.82
CA ASP A 122 -4.02 2.24 0.81
C ASP A 122 -4.89 2.90 -0.27
N HIS A 123 -5.16 4.18 -0.11
CA HIS A 123 -5.91 4.98 -1.08
C HIS A 123 -5.31 6.38 -1.15
N GLY A 124 -5.41 7.01 -2.33
CA GLY A 124 -4.80 8.31 -2.57
C GLY A 124 -5.62 9.45 -1.96
N ALA A 125 -5.82 10.52 -2.74
CA ALA A 125 -6.78 11.57 -2.39
C ALA A 125 -8.22 11.11 -2.74
N ALA A 126 -8.73 10.10 -2.01
CA ALA A 126 -10.12 9.65 -2.11
C ALA A 126 -11.05 10.52 -1.24
N GLY A 127 -12.28 10.04 -1.00
CA GLY A 127 -13.31 10.76 -0.24
C GLY A 127 -13.09 10.75 1.28
N HIS A 128 -14.17 11.02 1.98
CA HIS A 128 -14.25 11.02 3.45
C HIS A 128 -15.10 9.88 4.00
N GLY A 129 -15.50 8.93 3.16
CA GLY A 129 -16.19 7.71 3.57
C GLY A 129 -15.28 6.68 4.23
N ASP A 130 -15.89 5.75 4.97
CA ASP A 130 -15.22 4.58 5.52
C ASP A 130 -14.88 3.60 4.40
N TRP A 131 -13.66 3.08 4.45
CA TRP A 131 -13.21 2.04 3.52
C TRP A 131 -13.48 0.65 4.07
N TYR A 132 -13.89 -0.26 3.19
CA TYR A 132 -14.30 -1.62 3.56
C TYR A 132 -13.93 -2.69 2.52
N ALA A 133 -13.88 -3.94 2.99
CA ALA A 133 -13.87 -5.13 2.14
C ALA A 133 -15.15 -5.95 2.34
N ASN A 134 -15.62 -6.62 1.28
CA ASN A 134 -16.68 -7.62 1.38
C ASN A 134 -16.08 -9.01 1.66
N THR A 135 -16.64 -9.73 2.64
CA THR A 135 -16.28 -11.12 2.99
C THR A 135 -17.55 -11.98 3.17
N PRO A 136 -17.45 -13.33 3.23
CA PRO A 136 -18.59 -14.20 3.53
C PRO A 136 -19.21 -13.96 4.92
N ASP A 137 -18.41 -13.47 5.87
CA ASP A 137 -18.81 -13.28 7.27
C ASP A 137 -19.32 -11.85 7.53
N GLY A 138 -19.31 -10.97 6.52
CA GLY A 138 -19.75 -9.57 6.60
C GLY A 138 -18.77 -8.57 5.97
N GLN A 139 -19.06 -7.28 6.10
CA GLN A 139 -18.11 -6.22 5.72
C GLN A 139 -17.05 -6.04 6.80
N VAL A 140 -15.79 -5.88 6.37
CA VAL A 140 -14.66 -5.55 7.24
C VAL A 140 -14.30 -4.09 7.04
N GLN A 141 -14.41 -3.25 8.08
CA GLN A 141 -13.92 -1.86 8.03
C GLN A 141 -12.38 -1.85 8.01
N VAL A 142 -11.76 -1.21 7.02
CA VAL A 142 -10.29 -1.06 6.92
C VAL A 142 -9.80 0.36 7.22
N GLN A 143 -10.68 1.37 7.12
CA GLN A 143 -10.44 2.72 7.63
C GLN A 143 -11.74 3.30 8.19
N ASN A 144 -11.64 4.03 9.30
CA ASN A 144 -12.75 4.75 9.93
C ASN A 144 -12.54 6.26 9.82
N ASN A 145 -13.34 6.89 8.97
CA ASN A 145 -13.52 8.34 8.83
C ASN A 145 -14.85 8.81 9.46
N ASP A 146 -15.52 7.91 10.20
CA ASP A 146 -16.82 8.09 10.87
C ASP A 146 -18.04 8.20 9.93
N MET A 147 -17.91 7.78 8.66
CA MET A 147 -18.98 7.83 7.65
C MET A 147 -19.15 6.49 6.91
N PRO A 148 -20.10 5.61 7.26
CA PRO A 148 -21.12 5.71 8.32
C PRO A 148 -20.59 5.49 9.74
N GLY A 149 -19.31 5.17 9.89
CA GLY A 149 -18.62 4.99 11.15
C GLY A 149 -18.69 3.55 11.67
N LYS A 150 -17.75 3.26 12.57
CA LYS A 150 -17.43 1.94 13.14
C LYS A 150 -18.62 1.00 13.36
N ARG A 151 -19.74 1.50 13.91
CA ARG A 151 -20.91 0.68 14.26
C ARG A 151 -21.68 0.09 13.06
N ALA A 152 -21.44 0.56 11.85
CA ALA A 152 -22.04 -0.01 10.65
C ALA A 152 -21.38 -1.34 10.23
N PHE A 153 -20.20 -1.66 10.74
CA PHE A 153 -19.40 -2.80 10.32
C PHE A 153 -19.39 -3.89 11.41
N PRO A 154 -19.67 -5.16 11.06
CA PRO A 154 -19.61 -6.27 12.01
C PRO A 154 -18.18 -6.69 12.36
N ILE A 155 -17.20 -6.35 11.53
CA ILE A 155 -15.79 -6.75 11.64
C ILE A 155 -14.92 -5.52 11.36
N HIS A 156 -13.81 -5.38 12.08
CA HIS A 156 -12.81 -4.34 11.82
C HIS A 156 -11.45 -4.96 11.55
N ALA A 157 -10.69 -4.36 10.65
CA ALA A 157 -9.32 -4.76 10.40
C ALA A 157 -8.45 -4.57 11.65
N ILE A 158 -7.66 -5.58 11.96
CA ILE A 158 -6.43 -5.48 12.75
C ILE A 158 -5.28 -4.96 11.87
N GLY A 159 -5.28 -5.36 10.61
CA GLY A 159 -4.24 -5.07 9.62
C GLY A 159 -4.31 -6.05 8.46
N GLY A 160 -3.16 -6.33 7.84
CA GLY A 160 -3.08 -7.15 6.63
C GLY A 160 -1.69 -7.17 6.02
N CYS A 161 -1.51 -8.01 5.01
CA CYS A 161 -0.29 -8.08 4.23
C CYS A 161 -0.56 -8.52 2.78
N ILE A 162 0.37 -8.24 1.87
CA ILE A 162 0.33 -8.64 0.47
C ILE A 162 1.53 -9.51 0.14
N PHE A 163 1.28 -10.73 -0.33
CA PHE A 163 2.28 -11.64 -0.89
C PHE A 163 2.34 -11.47 -2.41
N TYR A 164 3.54 -11.32 -2.95
CA TYR A 164 3.76 -11.06 -4.38
C TYR A 164 5.13 -11.56 -4.85
N THR A 165 5.34 -11.64 -6.16
CA THR A 165 6.69 -11.80 -6.74
C THR A 165 7.29 -10.42 -7.00
N ALA A 166 8.45 -10.12 -6.42
CA ALA A 166 9.17 -8.88 -6.69
C ALA A 166 9.97 -8.96 -8.01
N LYS A 167 10.00 -7.87 -8.78
CA LYS A 167 10.69 -7.81 -10.09
C LYS A 167 12.20 -7.99 -10.00
N ASP A 168 12.80 -7.62 -8.87
CA ASP A 168 14.22 -7.76 -8.57
C ASP A 168 14.58 -9.13 -7.97
N GLY A 169 13.60 -10.00 -7.76
CA GLY A 169 13.77 -11.30 -7.10
C GLY A 169 13.85 -11.22 -5.57
N GLY A 170 13.56 -10.07 -4.96
CA GLY A 170 13.47 -9.94 -3.50
C GLY A 170 12.43 -10.88 -2.87
N VAL A 171 12.76 -11.45 -1.71
CA VAL A 171 11.91 -12.37 -0.95
C VAL A 171 11.83 -11.97 0.53
N GLY A 172 10.86 -12.50 1.27
CA GLY A 172 10.61 -12.12 2.67
C GLY A 172 9.96 -10.74 2.79
N LYS A 173 10.04 -10.10 3.97
CA LYS A 173 9.55 -8.72 4.14
C LYS A 173 10.32 -7.78 3.21
N GLN A 174 9.58 -7.09 2.35
CA GLN A 174 10.08 -6.07 1.43
C GLN A 174 9.26 -4.79 1.60
N GLU A 175 9.88 -3.65 1.30
CA GLU A 175 9.14 -2.39 1.16
C GLU A 175 8.49 -2.36 -0.22
N LEU A 176 7.16 -2.27 -0.28
CA LEU A 176 6.42 -2.21 -1.54
C LEU A 176 6.08 -0.76 -1.95
N PHE A 177 6.07 0.19 -1.00
CA PHE A 177 5.90 1.61 -1.30
C PHE A 177 7.04 2.13 -2.18
N ALA A 178 6.73 3.07 -3.08
CA ALA A 178 7.65 3.60 -4.06
C ALA A 178 7.44 5.12 -4.25
N ASP A 179 7.62 5.86 -3.16
CA ASP A 179 7.60 7.33 -3.03
C ASP A 179 6.34 8.08 -3.54
N SER A 180 5.35 7.36 -4.09
CA SER A 180 4.13 7.92 -4.67
C SER A 180 2.99 6.89 -4.74
N PHE A 181 1.80 7.30 -4.29
CA PHE A 181 0.57 6.52 -4.45
C PHE A 181 0.22 6.21 -5.90
N ALA A 182 0.56 7.12 -6.83
CA ALA A 182 0.33 6.95 -8.27
C ALA A 182 1.23 5.86 -8.88
N ALA A 183 2.41 5.64 -8.29
CA ALA A 183 3.29 4.54 -8.67
C ALA A 183 2.72 3.19 -8.17
N ASN A 184 2.08 3.18 -7.00
CA ASN A 184 1.40 2.03 -6.41
C ASN A 184 2.30 0.77 -6.44
N TYR A 185 1.72 -0.43 -6.58
CA TYR A 185 2.49 -1.67 -6.75
C TYR A 185 3.33 -1.72 -8.03
N SER A 186 3.10 -0.83 -9.00
CA SER A 186 3.63 -0.96 -10.37
C SER A 186 5.14 -0.89 -10.50
N VAL A 187 5.84 -0.35 -9.49
CA VAL A 187 7.30 -0.24 -9.50
C VAL A 187 7.94 -1.60 -9.21
N LYS A 188 7.54 -2.26 -8.12
CA LYS A 188 8.25 -3.41 -7.54
C LYS A 188 7.58 -4.77 -7.77
N LEU A 189 6.27 -4.81 -8.05
CA LEU A 189 5.50 -6.05 -8.22
C LEU A 189 5.55 -6.59 -9.66
N ASP A 190 5.84 -7.88 -9.85
CA ASP A 190 5.71 -8.56 -11.15
C ASP A 190 4.24 -8.90 -11.42
N HIS A 191 3.56 -8.06 -12.20
CA HIS A 191 2.15 -8.23 -12.56
C HIS A 191 1.85 -9.48 -13.40
N THR A 192 2.87 -10.19 -13.93
CA THR A 192 2.64 -11.47 -14.61
C THR A 192 2.35 -12.62 -13.66
N LYS A 193 2.56 -12.41 -12.35
CA LYS A 193 2.44 -13.39 -11.26
C LYS A 193 1.17 -13.15 -10.44
N PRO A 194 0.66 -14.17 -9.74
CA PRO A 194 -0.50 -14.02 -8.88
C PRO A 194 -0.11 -13.27 -7.60
N VAL A 195 -1.10 -12.64 -6.98
CA VAL A 195 -0.97 -11.90 -5.72
C VAL A 195 -1.96 -12.48 -4.71
N SER A 196 -1.55 -12.58 -3.44
CA SER A 196 -2.47 -12.85 -2.33
C SER A 196 -2.45 -11.68 -1.36
N LYS A 197 -3.60 -11.02 -1.16
CA LYS A 197 -3.81 -10.07 -0.06
C LYS A 197 -4.46 -10.77 1.12
N TYR A 198 -3.87 -10.68 2.30
CA TYR A 198 -4.46 -11.12 3.56
C TYR A 198 -5.01 -9.90 4.32
N LEU A 199 -6.22 -10.05 4.83
CA LEU A 199 -6.92 -9.06 5.66
C LEU A 199 -7.25 -9.71 7.00
N LEU A 200 -6.76 -9.12 8.09
CA LEU A 200 -6.86 -9.70 9.44
C LEU A 200 -8.08 -9.12 10.15
N GLY A 201 -9.14 -9.92 10.32
CA GLY A 201 -10.35 -9.49 11.03
C GLY A 201 -10.18 -9.57 12.56
N ASP A 202 -10.78 -8.63 13.29
CA ASP A 202 -10.87 -8.66 14.76
C ASP A 202 -11.76 -9.81 15.29
N ASN A 203 -12.51 -10.49 14.42
CA ASN A 203 -13.17 -11.76 14.69
C ASN A 203 -12.24 -12.99 14.65
N GLY A 204 -10.93 -12.81 14.48
CA GLY A 204 -9.95 -13.91 14.45
C GLY A 204 -9.93 -14.71 13.15
N VAL A 205 -10.45 -14.15 12.07
CA VAL A 205 -10.44 -14.76 10.73
C VAL A 205 -9.47 -14.01 9.82
N VAL A 206 -8.57 -14.74 9.18
CA VAL A 206 -7.80 -14.26 8.03
C VAL A 206 -8.66 -14.40 6.79
N TYR A 207 -8.96 -13.28 6.15
CA TYR A 207 -9.58 -13.24 4.83
C TYR A 207 -8.51 -13.07 3.75
N GLU A 208 -8.73 -13.67 2.59
CA GLU A 208 -7.78 -13.68 1.49
C GLU A 208 -8.45 -13.31 0.16
N LEU A 209 -7.77 -12.46 -0.61
CA LEU A 209 -8.05 -12.19 -2.01
C LEU A 209 -6.86 -12.70 -2.82
N LYS A 210 -7.07 -13.78 -3.58
CA LYS A 210 -6.12 -14.34 -4.55
C LYS A 210 -6.42 -13.77 -5.93
N THR A 211 -5.40 -13.32 -6.66
CA THR A 211 -5.52 -12.92 -8.07
C THR A 211 -4.92 -13.97 -9.01
N GLY A 212 -5.45 -14.05 -10.24
CA GLY A 212 -4.85 -14.86 -11.30
C GLY A 212 -3.61 -14.20 -11.92
N ASN A 213 -2.80 -15.00 -12.62
CA ASN A 213 -1.66 -14.49 -13.39
C ASN A 213 -2.08 -13.37 -14.36
N GLY A 214 -1.34 -12.27 -14.38
CA GLY A 214 -1.59 -11.16 -15.32
C GLY A 214 -2.73 -10.22 -14.91
N MET A 215 -3.43 -10.46 -13.81
CA MET A 215 -4.45 -9.54 -13.31
C MET A 215 -3.78 -8.28 -12.72
N PRO A 216 -4.16 -7.07 -13.16
CA PRO A 216 -3.74 -5.84 -12.51
C PRO A 216 -4.21 -5.82 -11.05
N VAL A 217 -3.32 -5.42 -10.14
CA VAL A 217 -3.62 -5.29 -8.70
C VAL A 217 -3.08 -3.94 -8.24
N SER A 218 -3.88 -3.22 -7.46
CA SER A 218 -3.49 -2.02 -6.74
C SER A 218 -3.79 -2.17 -5.25
N THR A 219 -3.36 -1.19 -4.44
CA THR A 219 -3.75 -1.05 -3.04
C THR A 219 -5.27 -1.07 -2.82
N ASN A 220 -6.07 -0.57 -3.77
CA ASN A 220 -7.54 -0.54 -3.69
C ASN A 220 -8.26 -1.81 -4.19
N THR A 221 -7.60 -2.69 -4.95
CA THR A 221 -8.22 -3.95 -5.42
C THR A 221 -8.79 -4.75 -4.25
N GLY A 222 -10.08 -5.10 -4.32
CA GLY A 222 -10.84 -5.78 -3.27
C GLY A 222 -11.50 -4.89 -2.22
N PHE A 223 -11.38 -3.56 -2.34
CA PHE A 223 -11.89 -2.60 -1.37
C PHE A 223 -12.88 -1.62 -2.02
N GLY A 224 -13.78 -1.09 -1.20
CA GLY A 224 -14.75 -0.06 -1.56
C GLY A 224 -14.78 1.05 -0.52
N GLU A 225 -15.50 2.10 -0.85
CA GLU A 225 -15.65 3.33 -0.05
C GLU A 225 -17.14 3.63 0.12
N TYR A 226 -17.54 4.13 1.29
CA TYR A 226 -18.85 4.77 1.46
C TYR A 226 -18.80 6.21 0.92
N GLU A 227 -19.94 6.84 0.69
CA GLU A 227 -19.94 8.27 0.34
C GLU A 227 -19.68 9.13 1.59
N ASP A 228 -19.32 10.41 1.41
CA ASP A 228 -19.04 11.38 2.48
C ASP A 228 -20.21 11.61 3.47
N ASP A 229 -21.42 11.16 3.14
CA ASP A 229 -22.61 11.19 4.01
C ASP A 229 -22.89 9.86 4.74
N GLY A 230 -22.01 8.87 4.58
CA GLY A 230 -22.14 7.52 5.12
C GLY A 230 -23.13 6.62 4.36
N SER A 231 -23.67 7.06 3.22
CA SER A 231 -24.50 6.20 2.35
C SER A 231 -23.64 5.25 1.50
N GLN A 232 -24.23 4.14 1.04
CA GLN A 232 -23.48 3.13 0.30
C GLN A 232 -23.22 3.57 -1.16
N GLY A 233 -21.96 3.91 -1.42
CA GLY A 233 -21.56 4.58 -2.65
C GLY A 233 -21.49 3.76 -3.92
N VAL A 234 -21.00 4.45 -4.97
CA VAL A 234 -20.72 3.86 -6.28
C VAL A 234 -19.37 3.14 -6.33
N TYR A 235 -18.41 3.53 -5.48
CA TYR A 235 -17.10 2.89 -5.38
C TYR A 235 -17.17 1.61 -4.53
N ARG A 236 -17.47 0.49 -5.19
CA ARG A 236 -17.71 -0.82 -4.54
C ARG A 236 -16.55 -1.79 -4.80
N PRO A 237 -16.29 -2.76 -3.91
CA PRO A 237 -15.28 -3.79 -4.16
C PRO A 237 -15.53 -4.52 -5.48
N ASP A 238 -14.51 -4.52 -6.34
CA ASP A 238 -14.49 -5.23 -7.62
C ASP A 238 -14.34 -6.75 -7.44
N LEU A 239 -13.69 -7.15 -6.34
CA LEU A 239 -13.49 -8.51 -5.89
C LEU A 239 -13.88 -8.63 -4.42
N ALA A 240 -14.44 -9.78 -4.03
CA ALA A 240 -14.69 -10.12 -2.63
C ALA A 240 -13.53 -10.95 -2.07
N PHE A 241 -13.11 -10.65 -0.85
CA PHE A 241 -12.25 -11.55 -0.09
C PHE A 241 -13.04 -12.80 0.30
N GLN A 242 -12.35 -13.93 0.44
CA GLN A 242 -12.89 -15.18 0.99
C GLN A 242 -12.24 -15.48 2.33
N ARG A 243 -12.76 -16.42 3.13
CA ARG A 243 -11.99 -16.96 4.26
C ARG A 243 -10.74 -17.67 3.70
N SER A 244 -9.55 -17.36 4.21
CA SER A 244 -8.31 -17.98 3.72
C SER A 244 -8.29 -19.48 4.05
N GLU A 245 -7.77 -20.25 3.11
CA GLU A 245 -7.50 -21.69 3.25
C GLU A 245 -6.14 -21.97 3.91
N ASP A 246 -5.28 -20.96 4.15
CA ASP A 246 -4.07 -21.14 4.94
C ASP A 246 -4.45 -21.28 6.43
N GLN A 247 -4.68 -22.52 6.84
CA GLN A 247 -4.99 -22.88 8.21
C GLN A 247 -3.94 -22.38 9.22
N ALA A 248 -2.66 -22.31 8.84
CA ALA A 248 -1.63 -21.78 9.73
C ALA A 248 -1.67 -20.24 9.84
N ALA A 249 -2.20 -19.54 8.83
CA ALA A 249 -2.51 -18.12 8.95
C ALA A 249 -3.70 -17.88 9.90
N GLN A 250 -4.76 -18.70 9.80
CA GLN A 250 -5.90 -18.66 10.73
C GLN A 250 -5.44 -18.86 12.18
N GLU A 251 -4.72 -19.95 12.44
CA GLU A 251 -4.16 -20.28 13.75
C GLU A 251 -3.26 -19.17 14.28
N LYS A 252 -2.38 -18.60 13.44
CA LYS A 252 -1.48 -17.54 13.87
C LYS A 252 -2.20 -16.26 14.25
N LEU A 253 -3.25 -15.86 13.52
CA LEU A 253 -4.02 -14.68 13.90
C LEU A 253 -4.72 -14.90 15.24
N GLN A 254 -5.31 -16.07 15.47
CA GLN A 254 -6.00 -16.41 16.71
C GLN A 254 -5.04 -16.45 17.91
N GLU A 255 -3.87 -17.07 17.76
CA GLU A 255 -2.78 -17.07 18.76
C GLU A 255 -2.39 -15.64 19.18
N LEU A 256 -2.20 -14.74 18.20
CA LEU A 256 -1.81 -13.36 18.46
C LEU A 256 -2.92 -12.54 19.12
N ILE A 257 -4.19 -12.79 18.78
CA ILE A 257 -5.35 -12.12 19.41
C ILE A 257 -5.52 -12.57 20.86
N LEU A 258 -5.37 -13.87 21.15
CA LEU A 258 -5.47 -14.45 22.51
C LEU A 258 -4.40 -13.92 23.50
N SER A 259 -3.42 -13.16 23.01
CA SER A 259 -2.38 -12.52 23.81
C SER A 259 -2.77 -11.13 24.37
N TYR A 260 -4.03 -10.69 24.19
CA TYR A 260 -4.56 -9.37 24.55
C TYR A 260 -5.93 -9.43 25.25
#